data_AF-A0A7S0H8L3-F1
#
_entry.id   AF-A0A7S0H8L3-F1
#
_cell.length_a   1.000
_cell.length_b   1.000
_cell.length_c   1.000
_cell.angle_alpha   90.00
_cell.angle_beta   90.00
_cell.angle_gamma   90.00
#
_symmetry.space_group_name_H-M   'P 1'
#
loop_
_entity.id
_entity.type
_entity.pdbx_description
1 polymer ?
#
loop_
_entity_poly.entity_id
_entity_poly.type
_entity_poly.pdbx_seq_one_letter_code
_entity_poly.pdbx_strand_id
1 'polypeptide(L)'
;SRPRTMALLKLSLLFAAQAVLSAPLPSCSDDEGACVGEDMDMSPKGIMACLKGLEGRSEGCSAYLALLEGCVNELAFPDGICGQASADGETATCLIQRVQPADLSEACRAALPKVEVATGLPGLWVDGKRQLDDAEVGTLNEDDLDTYQRWLKKKKGPKTGKMKERDFAVKVQKKEQAQKAMEEAALAAAAATPTPASVPLDAAMAEAAVPQGGAVLVAEALGQMGFVDPELVQFVVERNGPDLDACVRDLATLNENEAGLRDLAEMGFADAKLNAKLLIKNGGSGKNTGGDLLGE
;
A
#
# COMPACT_ATOMS: atom_id res chain seq x y z
N SER A 1 -7.02 -55.14 18.95
CA SER A 1 -7.22 -54.47 20.23
C SER A 1 -6.85 -53.00 20.17
N ARG A 2 -7.86 -52.11 20.10
CA ARG A 2 -7.86 -50.84 20.86
C ARG A 2 -8.25 -51.20 22.33
N PRO A 3 -8.14 -50.36 23.39
CA PRO A 3 -8.25 -48.88 23.34
C PRO A 3 -7.55 -48.01 24.44
N ARG A 4 -7.66 -46.67 24.27
CA ARG A 4 -7.85 -45.60 25.30
C ARG A 4 -6.67 -45.33 26.27
N THR A 5 -6.22 -44.10 26.55
CA THR A 5 -6.97 -42.89 26.99
C THR A 5 -6.14 -41.60 26.91
N MET A 6 -6.81 -40.52 26.48
CA MET A 6 -6.82 -39.13 26.99
C MET A 6 -5.52 -38.44 27.47
N ALA A 7 -5.24 -37.23 26.96
CA ALA A 7 -5.70 -35.99 27.60
C ALA A 7 -5.19 -34.69 26.92
N LEU A 8 -6.17 -33.80 26.67
CA LEU A 8 -6.16 -32.33 26.82
C LEU A 8 -5.24 -31.46 25.90
N LEU A 9 -5.80 -30.71 24.95
CA LEU A 9 -6.53 -29.42 25.07
C LEU A 9 -5.61 -28.20 25.25
N LYS A 10 -5.24 -27.56 24.13
CA LYS A 10 -5.01 -26.11 23.95
C LYS A 10 -5.37 -25.83 22.48
N LEU A 11 -6.62 -25.52 22.13
CA LEU A 11 -7.27 -24.22 22.26
C LEU A 11 -6.27 -23.05 22.35
N SER A 12 -5.76 -22.65 21.19
CA SER A 12 -5.41 -21.26 20.93
C SER A 12 -5.99 -20.90 19.57
N LEU A 13 -7.28 -20.55 19.61
CA LEU A 13 -7.79 -19.48 18.75
C LEU A 13 -6.87 -18.28 18.95
N LEU A 14 -6.11 -17.94 17.92
CA LEU A 14 -5.61 -16.60 17.75
C LEU A 14 -6.21 -16.10 16.44
N PHE A 15 -7.27 -15.32 16.64
CA PHE A 15 -7.78 -14.31 15.74
C PHE A 15 -6.61 -13.66 14.97
N ALA A 16 -6.40 -14.08 13.73
CA ALA A 16 -5.76 -13.23 12.76
C ALA A 16 -6.87 -12.34 12.20
N ALA A 17 -6.88 -11.10 12.69
CA ALA A 17 -7.78 -10.04 12.31
C ALA A 17 -7.92 -9.99 10.77
N GLN A 18 -9.14 -10.25 10.32
CA GLN A 18 -9.58 -9.80 9.01
C GLN A 18 -9.67 -8.28 9.07
N ALA A 19 -8.62 -7.61 8.62
CA ALA A 19 -8.78 -6.29 8.01
C ALA A 19 -9.08 -6.51 6.53
N VAL A 20 -10.18 -7.21 6.24
CA VAL A 20 -10.87 -7.01 4.97
C VAL A 20 -11.44 -5.61 5.11
N LEU A 21 -11.16 -4.73 4.15
CA LEU A 21 -11.85 -3.44 4.02
C LEU A 21 -13.34 -3.74 4.15
N SER A 22 -13.89 -3.51 5.34
CA SER A 22 -15.28 -3.75 5.63
C SER A 22 -16.00 -2.69 4.84
N ALA A 23 -16.65 -3.08 3.74
CA ALA A 23 -17.66 -2.24 3.15
C ALA A 23 -18.57 -1.78 4.30
N PRO A 24 -18.82 -0.46 4.44
CA PRO A 24 -19.66 0.04 5.52
C PRO A 24 -20.97 -0.74 5.49
N LEU A 25 -21.38 -1.24 6.66
CA LEU A 25 -22.62 -1.99 6.79
C LEU A 25 -23.75 -1.17 6.13
N PRO A 26 -24.60 -1.78 5.30
CA PRO A 26 -25.67 -1.04 4.66
C PRO A 26 -26.56 -0.41 5.73
N SER A 27 -26.68 0.91 5.71
CA SER A 27 -27.50 1.70 6.64
C SER A 27 -28.25 2.80 5.88
N CYS A 28 -29.33 3.30 6.47
CA CYS A 28 -30.08 4.47 5.98
C CYS A 28 -29.74 5.76 6.74
N SER A 29 -28.69 5.77 7.58
CA SER A 29 -28.36 6.90 8.45
C SER A 29 -28.15 8.22 7.72
N ASP A 30 -27.63 8.17 6.48
CA ASP A 30 -27.41 9.36 5.66
C ASP A 30 -28.70 9.90 5.02
N ASP A 31 -29.72 9.05 4.85
CA ASP A 31 -31.01 9.39 4.23
C ASP A 31 -32.10 9.72 5.26
N GLU A 32 -31.94 9.28 6.51
CA GLU A 32 -32.90 9.53 7.61
C GLU A 32 -33.18 11.02 7.83
N GLY A 33 -32.18 11.89 7.61
CA GLY A 33 -32.34 13.34 7.74
C GLY A 33 -33.39 13.93 6.79
N ALA A 34 -33.64 13.29 5.64
CA ALA A 34 -34.69 13.71 4.71
C ALA A 34 -36.11 13.34 5.20
N CYS A 35 -36.20 12.45 6.20
CA CYS A 35 -37.44 11.96 6.78
C CYS A 35 -37.76 12.58 8.15
N VAL A 36 -36.92 13.45 8.69
CA VAL A 36 -37.15 14.17 9.96
C VAL A 36 -37.62 15.59 9.66
N GLY A 37 -38.94 15.79 9.62
CA GLY A 37 -39.58 17.10 9.40
C GLY A 37 -40.74 17.35 10.37
N GLU A 38 -41.17 18.60 10.51
CA GLU A 38 -42.19 19.04 11.50
C GLU A 38 -43.57 18.38 11.27
N ASP A 39 -43.86 17.93 10.05
CA ASP A 39 -45.12 17.25 9.66
C ASP A 39 -44.97 15.75 9.37
N MET A 40 -43.82 15.14 9.70
CA MET A 40 -43.54 13.73 9.39
C MET A 40 -43.77 12.80 10.59
N ASP A 41 -44.22 11.57 10.32
CA ASP A 41 -44.39 10.54 11.34
C ASP A 41 -43.03 10.05 11.85
N MET A 42 -42.61 10.56 13.01
CA MET A 42 -41.37 10.19 13.69
C MET A 42 -41.41 8.80 14.35
N SER A 43 -42.49 8.04 14.21
CA SER A 43 -42.50 6.66 14.63
C SER A 43 -41.53 5.82 13.76
N PRO A 44 -40.96 4.73 14.28
CA PRO A 44 -40.11 3.84 13.48
C PRO A 44 -40.79 3.35 12.19
N LYS A 45 -42.12 3.20 12.19
CA LYS A 45 -42.90 2.83 11.01
C LYS A 45 -43.02 3.98 10.02
N GLY A 46 -43.24 5.19 10.50
CA GLY A 46 -43.31 6.40 9.68
C GLY A 46 -42.00 6.72 8.99
N ILE A 47 -40.88 6.64 9.72
CA ILE A 47 -39.53 6.82 9.17
C ILE A 47 -39.25 5.77 8.11
N MET A 48 -39.54 4.49 8.37
CA MET A 48 -39.36 3.42 7.39
C MET A 48 -40.24 3.59 6.14
N ALA A 49 -41.47 4.08 6.30
CA ALA A 49 -42.37 4.36 5.17
C ALA A 49 -41.83 5.52 4.32
N CYS A 50 -41.30 6.58 4.95
CA CYS A 50 -40.66 7.70 4.27
C CYS A 50 -39.40 7.24 3.50
N LEU A 51 -38.51 6.49 4.13
CA LEU A 51 -37.30 5.96 3.50
C LEU A 51 -37.63 5.04 2.31
N LYS A 52 -38.71 4.26 2.39
CA LYS A 52 -39.17 3.41 1.28
C LYS A 52 -39.68 4.22 0.08
N GLY A 53 -40.23 5.42 0.33
CA GLY A 53 -40.76 6.34 -0.68
C GLY A 53 -39.79 7.41 -1.17
N LEU A 54 -38.57 7.49 -0.62
CA LEU A 54 -37.59 8.53 -0.95
C LEU A 54 -37.02 8.34 -2.38
N GLU A 55 -37.28 9.29 -3.28
CA GLU A 55 -36.65 9.35 -4.60
C GLU A 55 -35.20 9.86 -4.46
N GLY A 56 -34.23 9.08 -4.92
CA GLY A 56 -32.79 9.44 -4.84
C GLY A 56 -32.05 8.96 -3.60
N ARG A 57 -32.62 8.00 -2.85
CA ARG A 57 -31.99 7.35 -1.68
C ARG A 57 -30.61 6.75 -2.00
N SER A 58 -29.72 6.75 -1.00
CA SER A 58 -28.37 6.17 -1.15
C SER A 58 -28.41 4.68 -1.52
N GLU A 59 -27.31 4.21 -2.12
CA GLU A 59 -27.11 2.79 -2.41
C GLU A 59 -27.08 1.96 -1.12
N GLY A 60 -26.48 2.51 -0.05
CA GLY A 60 -26.44 1.90 1.28
C GLY A 60 -27.84 1.70 1.88
N CYS A 61 -28.70 2.72 1.78
CA CYS A 61 -30.08 2.62 2.27
C CYS A 61 -30.93 1.66 1.43
N SER A 62 -30.72 1.67 0.10
CA SER A 62 -31.37 0.70 -0.79
C SER A 62 -31.02 -0.74 -0.44
N ALA A 63 -29.73 -1.00 -0.17
CA ALA A 63 -29.25 -2.31 0.25
C ALA A 63 -29.80 -2.72 1.63
N TYR A 64 -29.90 -1.78 2.58
CA TYR A 64 -30.46 -2.03 3.90
C TYR A 64 -31.95 -2.39 3.85
N LEU A 65 -32.75 -1.64 3.08
CA LEU A 65 -34.17 -1.94 2.90
C LEU A 65 -34.39 -3.28 2.21
N ALA A 66 -33.55 -3.62 1.21
CA ALA A 66 -33.59 -4.92 0.57
C ALA A 66 -33.25 -6.06 1.55
N LEU A 67 -32.26 -5.85 2.43
CA LEU A 67 -31.90 -6.80 3.49
C LEU A 67 -33.07 -7.06 4.43
N LEU A 68 -33.74 -6.02 4.91
CA LEU A 68 -34.90 -6.15 5.80
C LEU A 68 -36.07 -6.87 5.12
N GLU A 69 -36.32 -6.60 3.84
CA GLU A 69 -37.39 -7.24 3.07
C GLU A 69 -37.07 -8.69 2.71
N GLY A 70 -35.80 -9.01 2.42
CA GLY A 70 -35.35 -10.37 2.15
C GLY A 70 -35.30 -11.28 3.38
N CYS A 71 -35.04 -10.70 4.56
CA CYS A 71 -34.87 -11.43 5.82
C CYS A 71 -36.06 -11.31 6.79
N VAL A 72 -37.27 -10.98 6.30
CA VAL A 72 -38.46 -10.76 7.16
C VAL A 72 -38.75 -11.96 8.07
N ASN A 73 -38.58 -13.19 7.59
CA ASN A 73 -38.87 -14.39 8.38
C ASN A 73 -37.83 -14.61 9.48
N GLU A 74 -36.57 -14.31 9.21
CA GLU A 74 -35.47 -14.43 10.15
C GLU A 74 -35.50 -13.34 11.20
N LEU A 75 -36.04 -12.16 10.86
CA LEU A 75 -36.18 -11.01 11.76
C LEU A 75 -37.53 -10.96 12.50
N ALA A 76 -38.46 -11.88 12.19
CA ALA A 76 -39.74 -11.95 12.87
C ALA A 76 -39.56 -12.34 14.35
N PHE A 77 -39.94 -11.47 15.28
CA PHE A 77 -39.98 -11.82 16.70
C PHE A 77 -41.29 -12.54 17.06
N PRO A 78 -41.30 -13.64 17.83
CA PRO A 78 -40.16 -14.28 18.52
C PRO A 78 -39.52 -15.47 17.79
N ASP A 79 -40.11 -15.91 16.68
CA ASP A 79 -39.79 -17.23 16.09
C ASP A 79 -38.62 -17.20 15.09
N GLY A 80 -38.23 -16.02 14.60
CA GLY A 80 -37.13 -15.82 13.68
C GLY A 80 -35.77 -15.96 14.36
N ILE A 81 -34.81 -16.55 13.65
CA ILE A 81 -33.44 -16.81 14.14
C ILE A 81 -32.75 -15.55 14.66
N CYS A 82 -33.05 -14.39 14.06
CA CYS A 82 -32.58 -13.07 14.44
C CYS A 82 -33.69 -12.17 14.98
N GLY A 83 -34.86 -12.70 15.35
CA GLY A 83 -36.02 -11.91 15.78
C GLY A 83 -35.77 -11.08 17.03
N GLN A 84 -35.16 -11.67 18.05
CA GLN A 84 -34.77 -10.95 19.27
C GLN A 84 -33.69 -9.90 18.98
N ALA A 85 -32.64 -10.29 18.24
CA ALA A 85 -31.57 -9.36 17.85
C ALA A 85 -32.12 -8.19 17.02
N SER A 86 -33.13 -8.42 16.18
CA SER A 86 -33.79 -7.36 15.42
C SER A 86 -34.56 -6.40 16.30
N ALA A 87 -35.23 -6.90 17.35
CA ALA A 87 -35.92 -6.05 18.32
C ALA A 87 -34.93 -5.21 19.16
N ASP A 88 -33.74 -5.74 19.40
CA ASP A 88 -32.66 -5.07 20.15
C ASP A 88 -31.80 -4.14 19.26
N GLY A 89 -32.09 -4.04 17.95
CA GLY A 89 -31.32 -3.21 17.01
C GLY A 89 -30.00 -3.82 16.53
N GLU A 90 -29.76 -5.10 16.81
CA GLU A 90 -28.58 -5.88 16.40
C GLU A 90 -28.80 -6.70 15.11
N THR A 91 -29.75 -6.31 14.26
CA THR A 91 -30.12 -7.02 13.01
C THR A 91 -28.91 -7.41 12.16
N ALA A 92 -28.07 -6.44 11.80
CA ALA A 92 -26.91 -6.67 10.94
C ALA A 92 -25.88 -7.60 11.59
N THR A 93 -25.64 -7.44 12.89
CA THR A 93 -24.72 -8.29 13.66
C THR A 93 -25.19 -9.73 13.68
N CYS A 94 -26.49 -9.97 13.88
CA CYS A 94 -27.04 -11.32 13.88
C CYS A 94 -26.91 -11.97 12.50
N LEU A 95 -27.39 -11.30 11.45
CA LEU A 95 -27.45 -11.85 10.09
C LEU A 95 -26.07 -12.07 9.46
N ILE A 96 -25.09 -11.22 9.75
CA ILE A 96 -23.78 -11.26 9.08
C ILE A 96 -22.75 -12.04 9.90
N GLN A 97 -22.78 -11.94 11.23
CA GLN A 97 -21.69 -12.44 12.08
C GLN A 97 -22.07 -13.66 12.91
N ARG A 98 -23.34 -13.83 13.28
CA ARG A 98 -23.76 -14.88 14.23
C ARG A 98 -24.41 -16.09 13.56
N VAL A 99 -25.09 -15.90 12.43
CA VAL A 99 -25.83 -16.96 11.72
C VAL A 99 -25.07 -17.44 10.49
N GLN A 100 -25.04 -18.75 10.24
CA GLN A 100 -24.45 -19.28 9.02
C GLN A 100 -25.38 -19.02 7.84
N PRO A 101 -24.85 -18.73 6.64
CA PRO A 101 -25.68 -18.50 5.46
C PRO A 101 -26.55 -19.71 5.13
N ALA A 102 -26.15 -20.95 5.47
CA ALA A 102 -26.96 -22.14 5.25
C ALA A 102 -28.28 -22.16 6.04
N ASP A 103 -28.34 -21.47 7.17
CA ASP A 103 -29.51 -21.44 8.07
C ASP A 103 -30.51 -20.32 7.71
N LEU A 104 -30.17 -19.46 6.75
CA LEU A 104 -31.01 -18.38 6.26
C LEU A 104 -31.86 -18.83 5.07
N SER A 105 -33.07 -18.28 4.94
CA SER A 105 -33.89 -18.47 3.74
C SER A 105 -33.17 -17.99 2.48
N GLU A 106 -33.55 -18.55 1.34
CA GLU A 106 -32.95 -18.17 0.05
C GLU A 106 -33.09 -16.68 -0.26
N ALA A 107 -34.25 -16.09 0.10
CA ALA A 107 -34.49 -14.66 -0.02
C ALA A 107 -33.52 -13.85 0.85
N CYS A 108 -33.32 -14.25 2.11
CA CYS A 108 -32.41 -13.56 3.01
C CYS A 108 -30.95 -13.67 2.56
N ARG A 109 -30.52 -14.85 2.09
CA ARG A 109 -29.17 -15.03 1.52
C ARG A 109 -28.92 -14.19 0.28
N ALA A 110 -29.94 -14.02 -0.57
CA ALA A 110 -29.84 -13.20 -1.77
C ALA A 110 -29.79 -11.69 -1.43
N ALA A 111 -30.40 -11.30 -0.31
CA ALA A 111 -30.44 -9.91 0.16
C ALA A 111 -29.26 -9.52 1.05
N LEU A 112 -28.53 -10.50 1.61
CA LEU A 112 -27.27 -10.23 2.30
C LEU A 112 -26.29 -9.52 1.36
N PRO A 113 -25.50 -8.55 1.87
CA PRO A 113 -24.40 -8.00 1.10
C PRO A 113 -23.54 -9.19 0.66
N LYS A 114 -23.30 -9.29 -0.65
CA LYS A 114 -22.53 -10.40 -1.23
C LYS A 114 -21.22 -10.44 -0.44
N VAL A 115 -20.99 -11.53 0.30
CA VAL A 115 -19.66 -11.83 0.80
C VAL A 115 -18.80 -11.83 -0.45
N GLU A 116 -17.91 -10.84 -0.58
CA GLU A 116 -17.07 -10.77 -1.78
C GLU A 116 -16.40 -12.13 -1.93
N VAL A 117 -16.73 -12.82 -3.02
CA VAL A 117 -16.09 -14.09 -3.36
C VAL A 117 -14.61 -13.79 -3.29
N ALA A 118 -13.90 -14.45 -2.38
CA ALA A 118 -12.50 -14.14 -2.10
C ALA A 118 -11.75 -13.92 -3.42
N THR A 119 -11.44 -12.67 -3.74
CA THR A 119 -10.79 -12.30 -5.00
C THR A 119 -9.29 -12.40 -4.80
N GLY A 120 -8.55 -12.55 -5.90
CA GLY A 120 -7.09 -12.66 -5.85
C GLY A 120 -6.60 -13.98 -5.26
N LEU A 121 -5.50 -13.92 -4.52
CA LEU A 121 -4.78 -15.12 -4.08
C LEU A 121 -5.64 -16.06 -3.22
N PRO A 122 -6.46 -15.59 -2.25
CA PRO A 122 -7.27 -16.49 -1.42
C PRO A 122 -8.33 -17.28 -2.20
N GLY A 123 -8.89 -16.72 -3.28
CA GLY A 123 -9.85 -17.42 -4.15
C GLY A 123 -9.20 -18.43 -5.09
N LEU A 124 -7.99 -18.12 -5.58
CA LEU A 124 -7.24 -19.01 -6.46
C LEU A 124 -6.51 -20.12 -5.69
N TRP A 125 -6.24 -19.91 -4.40
CA TRP A 125 -5.31 -20.71 -3.61
C TRP A 125 -5.96 -21.51 -2.46
N VAL A 126 -7.19 -22.00 -2.68
CA VAL A 126 -8.01 -22.70 -1.67
C VAL A 126 -7.37 -23.99 -1.13
N ASP A 127 -6.73 -24.79 -1.99
CA ASP A 127 -6.08 -26.07 -1.60
C ASP A 127 -4.69 -25.91 -0.98
N GLY A 128 -4.25 -24.66 -0.78
CA GLY A 128 -3.04 -24.34 -0.05
C GLY A 128 -1.75 -24.84 -0.69
N LYS A 129 -1.30 -24.16 -1.76
CA LYS A 129 0.08 -24.20 -2.33
C LYS A 129 0.26 -24.87 -3.71
N ARG A 130 -0.71 -24.76 -4.63
CA ARG A 130 -0.44 -25.01 -6.07
C ARG A 130 0.29 -23.82 -6.72
N GLN A 131 1.00 -24.07 -7.83
CA GLN A 131 1.52 -23.01 -8.69
C GLN A 131 0.38 -22.48 -9.55
N LEU A 132 0.26 -21.16 -9.63
CA LEU A 132 -0.66 -20.45 -10.51
C LEU A 132 -0.04 -20.33 -11.91
N ASP A 133 -0.87 -20.35 -12.95
CA ASP A 133 -0.46 -20.07 -14.32
C ASP A 133 -0.28 -18.57 -14.61
N ASP A 134 0.32 -18.22 -15.76
CA ASP A 134 0.66 -16.84 -16.07
C ASP A 134 -0.57 -15.92 -16.19
N ALA A 135 -1.73 -16.45 -16.59
CA ALA A 135 -2.96 -15.68 -16.66
C ALA A 135 -3.54 -15.45 -15.26
N GLU A 136 -3.55 -16.48 -14.40
CA GLU A 136 -3.93 -16.37 -12.99
C GLU A 136 -3.03 -15.34 -12.26
N VAL A 137 -1.71 -15.40 -12.47
CA VAL A 137 -0.75 -14.45 -11.86
C VAL A 137 -1.01 -13.03 -12.34
N GLY A 138 -1.37 -12.84 -13.61
CA GLY A 138 -1.70 -11.52 -14.17
C GLY A 138 -2.97 -10.88 -13.59
N THR A 139 -3.83 -11.66 -12.92
CA THR A 139 -5.03 -11.16 -12.24
C THR A 139 -4.83 -10.85 -10.76
N LEU A 140 -3.65 -11.17 -10.20
CA LEU A 140 -3.33 -10.85 -8.82
C LEU A 140 -3.05 -9.35 -8.66
N ASN A 141 -3.50 -8.79 -7.55
CA ASN A 141 -3.05 -7.47 -7.10
C ASN A 141 -1.58 -7.54 -6.62
N GLU A 142 -0.99 -6.38 -6.32
CA GLU A 142 0.44 -6.27 -5.96
C GLU A 142 0.80 -7.07 -4.69
N ASP A 143 -0.03 -7.01 -3.65
CA ASP A 143 0.21 -7.69 -2.37
C ASP A 143 0.11 -9.22 -2.50
N ASP A 144 -0.87 -9.69 -3.27
CA ASP A 144 -1.08 -11.10 -3.59
C ASP A 144 0.04 -11.64 -4.48
N LEU A 145 0.50 -10.84 -5.44
CA LEU A 145 1.62 -11.18 -6.30
C LEU A 145 2.91 -11.28 -5.49
N ASP A 146 3.20 -10.34 -4.59
CA ASP A 146 4.37 -10.44 -3.70
C ASP A 146 4.30 -11.70 -2.82
N THR A 147 3.12 -11.98 -2.26
CA THR A 147 2.88 -13.18 -1.46
C THR A 147 3.14 -14.46 -2.27
N TYR A 148 2.63 -14.53 -3.50
CA TYR A 148 2.87 -15.66 -4.40
C TYR A 148 4.36 -15.79 -4.78
N GLN A 149 5.04 -14.68 -5.06
CA GLN A 149 6.48 -14.67 -5.40
C GLN A 149 7.35 -15.10 -4.22
N ARG A 150 7.03 -14.70 -2.98
CA ARG A 150 7.72 -15.16 -1.77
C ARG A 150 7.55 -16.66 -1.57
N TRP A 151 6.34 -17.17 -1.77
CA TRP A 151 6.08 -18.60 -1.72
C TRP A 151 6.87 -19.37 -2.79
N LEU A 152 6.92 -18.88 -4.03
CA LEU A 152 7.72 -19.49 -5.10
C LEU A 152 9.22 -19.53 -4.76
N LYS A 153 9.77 -18.43 -4.20
CA LYS A 153 11.17 -18.38 -3.75
C LYS A 153 11.43 -19.40 -2.64
N LYS A 154 10.51 -19.53 -1.67
CA LYS A 154 10.60 -20.51 -0.60
C LYS A 154 10.53 -21.96 -1.12
N LYS A 155 9.67 -22.23 -2.09
CA LYS A 155 9.54 -23.57 -2.72
C LYS A 155 10.77 -23.95 -3.55
N LYS A 156 11.40 -22.99 -4.24
CA LYS A 156 12.60 -23.21 -5.06
C LYS A 156 13.88 -23.41 -4.23
N GLY A 157 13.82 -23.15 -2.92
CA GLY A 157 14.96 -23.30 -2.00
C GLY A 157 16.09 -22.30 -2.28
N PRO A 158 17.16 -22.32 -1.47
CA PRO A 158 18.34 -21.50 -1.72
C PRO A 158 19.01 -21.90 -3.03
N LYS A 159 19.26 -20.93 -3.91
CA LYS A 159 20.00 -21.16 -5.16
C LYS A 159 21.38 -21.75 -4.83
N THR A 160 21.73 -22.84 -5.51
CA THR A 160 23.07 -23.43 -5.44
C THR A 160 24.12 -22.42 -5.93
N GLY A 161 25.36 -22.52 -5.46
CA GLY A 161 26.46 -21.65 -5.91
C GLY A 161 26.57 -21.60 -7.44
N LYS A 162 26.41 -22.74 -8.10
CA LYS A 162 26.39 -22.87 -9.56
C LYS A 162 25.25 -22.10 -10.25
N MET A 163 24.06 -22.03 -9.65
CA MET A 163 22.97 -21.21 -10.18
C MET A 163 23.24 -19.72 -10.01
N LYS A 164 23.86 -19.31 -8.90
CA LYS A 164 24.23 -17.90 -8.68
C LYS A 164 25.30 -17.46 -9.68
N GLU A 165 26.30 -18.30 -9.91
CA GLU A 165 27.37 -18.05 -10.86
C GLU A 165 26.85 -17.98 -12.30
N ARG A 166 25.94 -18.88 -12.68
CA ARG A 166 25.25 -18.82 -13.98
C ARG A 166 24.41 -17.55 -14.12
N ASP A 167 23.64 -17.17 -13.11
CA ASP A 167 22.81 -15.96 -13.16
C ASP A 167 23.68 -14.69 -13.26
N PHE A 168 24.84 -14.68 -12.59
CA PHE A 168 25.82 -13.60 -12.72
C PHE A 168 26.40 -13.53 -14.13
N ALA A 169 26.81 -14.67 -14.70
CA ALA A 169 27.31 -14.74 -16.08
C ALA A 169 26.26 -14.26 -17.10
N VAL A 170 24.99 -14.68 -16.95
CA VAL A 170 23.89 -14.22 -17.81
C VAL A 170 23.66 -12.72 -17.66
N LYS A 171 23.76 -12.17 -16.44
CA LYS A 171 23.60 -10.74 -16.19
C LYS A 171 24.74 -9.93 -16.81
N VAL A 172 25.97 -10.42 -16.72
CA VAL A 172 27.14 -9.82 -17.40
C VAL A 172 26.93 -9.84 -18.91
N GLN A 173 26.58 -10.99 -19.50
CA GLN A 173 26.30 -11.09 -20.93
C GLN A 173 25.17 -10.16 -21.39
N LYS A 174 24.10 -10.04 -20.61
CA LYS A 174 22.98 -9.13 -20.95
C LYS A 174 23.41 -7.66 -20.88
N LYS A 175 24.27 -7.30 -19.92
CA LYS A 175 24.84 -5.96 -19.81
C LYS A 175 25.80 -5.67 -20.97
N GLU A 176 26.67 -6.60 -21.33
CA GLU A 176 27.59 -6.50 -22.47
C GLU A 176 26.84 -6.39 -23.80
N GLN A 177 25.77 -7.19 -24.00
CA GLN A 177 24.91 -7.09 -25.18
C GLN A 177 24.21 -5.74 -25.25
N ALA A 178 23.70 -5.22 -24.14
CA ALA A 178 23.09 -3.89 -24.09
C ALA A 178 24.11 -2.78 -24.38
N GLN A 179 25.32 -2.88 -23.83
CA GLN A 179 26.41 -1.94 -24.09
C GLN A 179 26.84 -1.98 -25.56
N LYS A 180 27.00 -3.18 -26.13
CA LYS A 180 27.32 -3.35 -27.55
C LYS A 180 26.23 -2.80 -28.45
N ALA A 181 24.95 -3.03 -28.13
CA ALA A 181 23.83 -2.45 -28.88
C ALA A 181 23.81 -0.92 -28.77
N MET A 182 24.18 -0.34 -27.63
CA MET A 182 24.30 1.10 -27.47
C MET A 182 25.50 1.69 -28.23
N GLU A 183 26.63 0.99 -28.27
CA GLU A 183 27.81 1.41 -29.04
C GLU A 183 27.54 1.33 -30.55
N GLU A 184 26.89 0.25 -31.02
CA GLU A 184 26.45 0.11 -32.41
C GLU A 184 25.43 1.19 -32.79
N ALA A 185 24.49 1.53 -31.88
CA ALA A 185 23.56 2.63 -32.09
C ALA A 185 24.24 4.01 -32.10
N ALA A 186 25.27 4.23 -31.28
CA ALA A 186 26.05 5.47 -31.25
C ALA A 186 26.91 5.63 -32.52
N LEU A 187 27.52 4.56 -33.02
CA LEU A 187 28.28 4.56 -34.28
C LEU A 187 27.37 4.76 -35.49
N ALA A 188 26.15 4.20 -35.47
CA ALA A 188 25.14 4.47 -36.49
C ALA A 188 24.65 5.92 -36.47
N ALA A 189 24.50 6.52 -35.28
CA ALA A 189 24.14 7.93 -35.13
C ALA A 189 25.27 8.88 -35.58
N ALA A 190 26.54 8.53 -35.34
CA ALA A 190 27.70 9.31 -35.76
C ALA A 190 27.93 9.31 -37.29
N ALA A 191 27.44 8.29 -38.01
CA ALA A 191 27.49 8.23 -39.47
C ALA A 191 26.40 9.09 -40.15
N ALA A 192 25.48 9.68 -39.39
CA ALA A 192 24.34 10.43 -39.89
C ALA A 192 24.26 11.84 -39.27
N THR A 193 25.20 12.75 -39.56
CA THR A 193 24.88 14.20 -39.70
C THR A 193 26.04 15.03 -40.31
N PRO A 194 25.74 16.08 -41.10
CA PRO A 194 26.70 17.05 -41.65
C PRO A 194 27.04 18.23 -40.70
N THR A 195 28.15 18.90 -41.02
CA THR A 195 28.93 19.97 -40.35
C THR A 195 28.16 21.22 -39.84
N PRO A 196 28.63 21.94 -38.79
CA PRO A 196 27.87 22.99 -38.09
C PRO A 196 28.21 24.44 -38.49
N ALA A 197 27.33 25.40 -38.17
CA ALA A 197 27.58 26.84 -38.27
C ALA A 197 26.97 27.66 -37.09
N SER A 198 27.84 28.48 -36.47
CA SER A 198 27.66 29.81 -35.81
C SER A 198 26.75 30.03 -34.57
N VAL A 199 27.42 30.24 -33.41
CA VAL A 199 27.38 31.29 -32.32
C VAL A 199 26.15 32.23 -32.12
N PRO A 200 26.05 32.97 -30.98
CA PRO A 200 26.13 32.63 -29.54
C PRO A 200 25.00 33.33 -28.70
N LEU A 201 24.86 33.08 -27.38
CA LEU A 201 24.19 34.04 -26.46
C LEU A 201 24.53 33.79 -24.99
N ASP A 202 25.04 34.86 -24.36
CA ASP A 202 25.23 35.10 -22.93
C ASP A 202 23.98 34.79 -22.08
N ALA A 203 24.20 34.27 -20.87
CA ALA A 203 23.31 34.46 -19.74
C ALA A 203 24.07 34.31 -18.41
N ALA A 204 24.61 35.45 -17.97
CA ALA A 204 24.60 35.96 -16.59
C ALA A 204 24.66 34.95 -15.44
N MET A 205 25.82 34.96 -14.77
CA MET A 205 25.93 34.66 -13.35
C MET A 205 24.97 35.55 -12.55
N ALA A 206 24.04 34.93 -11.83
CA ALA A 206 23.24 35.57 -10.80
C ALA A 206 23.59 34.93 -9.46
N GLU A 207 24.57 35.54 -8.79
CA GLU A 207 24.82 35.39 -7.37
C GLU A 207 23.61 36.03 -6.65
N ALA A 208 22.65 35.20 -6.24
CA ALA A 208 21.50 35.64 -5.47
C ALA A 208 21.86 35.59 -3.98
N ALA A 209 22.13 36.76 -3.41
CA ALA A 209 22.20 36.98 -1.98
C ALA A 209 20.89 36.50 -1.32
N VAL A 210 20.97 35.42 -0.54
CA VAL A 210 19.86 34.87 0.23
C VAL A 210 19.64 35.73 1.49
N PRO A 211 18.39 36.04 1.89
CA PRO A 211 18.12 36.77 3.12
C PRO A 211 18.57 35.91 4.31
N GLN A 212 19.72 36.27 4.89
CA GLN A 212 20.41 35.47 5.91
C GLN A 212 19.60 35.24 7.20
N GLY A 213 18.47 35.91 7.40
CA GLY A 213 17.64 35.70 8.59
C GLY A 213 16.96 34.33 8.65
N GLY A 214 16.37 33.85 7.54
CA GLY A 214 15.56 32.62 7.56
C GLY A 214 16.42 31.34 7.62
N ALA A 215 17.50 31.30 6.84
CA ALA A 215 18.42 30.16 6.81
C ALA A 215 19.14 29.95 8.15
N VAL A 216 19.50 31.04 8.84
CA VAL A 216 20.14 30.99 10.17
C VAL A 216 19.18 30.45 11.23
N LEU A 217 17.90 30.84 11.21
CA LEU A 217 16.89 30.33 12.13
C LEU A 217 16.61 28.83 11.93
N VAL A 218 16.58 28.36 10.67
CA VAL A 218 16.42 26.93 10.36
C VAL A 218 17.65 26.14 10.79
N ALA A 219 18.86 26.63 10.54
CA ALA A 219 20.09 25.98 11.01
C ALA A 219 20.16 25.88 12.54
N GLU A 220 19.74 26.93 13.26
CA GLU A 220 19.67 26.93 14.72
C GLU A 220 18.61 25.94 15.24
N ALA A 221 17.43 25.89 14.62
CA ALA A 221 16.38 24.94 14.96
C ALA A 221 16.82 23.48 14.72
N LEU A 222 17.50 23.19 13.61
CA LEU A 222 18.09 21.87 13.34
C LEU A 222 19.14 21.48 14.38
N GLY A 223 19.96 22.44 14.83
CA GLY A 223 20.90 22.24 15.93
C GLY A 223 20.20 21.88 17.25
N GLN A 224 19.09 22.55 17.58
CA GLN A 224 18.27 22.24 18.76
C GLN A 224 17.60 20.86 18.67
N MET A 225 17.30 20.38 17.45
CA MET A 225 16.77 19.04 17.19
C MET A 225 17.83 17.93 17.24
N GLY A 226 19.11 18.27 17.44
CA GLY A 226 20.20 17.31 17.60
C GLY A 226 20.97 16.99 16.32
N PHE A 227 20.76 17.74 15.23
CA PHE A 227 21.61 17.64 14.04
C PHE A 227 22.91 18.42 14.29
N VAL A 228 23.99 17.68 14.54
CA VAL A 228 25.27 18.24 15.00
C VAL A 228 26.32 18.43 13.91
N ASP A 229 26.07 18.00 12.67
CA ASP A 229 27.01 18.17 11.56
C ASP A 229 26.73 19.49 10.80
N PRO A 230 27.55 20.55 11.00
CA PRO A 230 27.28 21.87 10.42
C PRO A 230 27.41 21.90 8.90
N GLU A 231 28.25 21.04 8.29
CA GLU A 231 28.41 21.01 6.83
C GLU A 231 27.22 20.36 6.13
N LEU A 232 26.59 19.38 6.78
CA LEU A 232 25.37 18.76 6.29
C LEU A 232 24.17 19.69 6.46
N VAL A 233 24.05 20.34 7.62
CA VAL A 233 22.98 21.32 7.87
C VAL A 233 23.08 22.46 6.85
N GLN A 234 24.28 22.98 6.60
CA GLN A 234 24.48 24.01 5.59
C GLN A 234 24.09 23.52 4.19
N PHE A 235 24.51 22.32 3.78
CA PHE A 235 24.15 21.75 2.48
C PHE A 235 22.63 21.60 2.28
N VAL A 236 21.93 21.14 3.31
CA VAL A 236 20.48 20.92 3.25
C VAL A 236 19.70 22.24 3.26
N VAL A 237 20.18 23.24 4.01
CA VAL A 237 19.60 24.61 4.01
C VAL A 237 19.88 25.33 2.69
N GLU A 238 21.05 25.15 2.08
CA GLU A 238 21.36 25.67 0.74
C GLU A 238 20.48 25.02 -0.33
N ARG A 239 20.13 23.73 -0.17
CA ARG A 239 19.27 22.98 -1.10
C ARG A 239 17.79 23.33 -0.97
N ASN A 240 17.27 23.36 0.25
CA ASN A 240 15.83 23.50 0.51
C ASN A 240 15.41 24.94 0.85
N GLY A 241 16.38 25.84 1.10
CA GLY A 241 16.10 27.18 1.59
C GLY A 241 15.62 27.20 3.05
N PRO A 242 14.89 28.24 3.48
CA PRO A 242 14.37 28.36 4.85
C PRO A 242 13.14 27.47 5.10
N ASP A 243 13.14 26.23 4.60
CA ASP A 243 12.09 25.22 4.81
C ASP A 243 12.59 24.17 5.81
N LEU A 244 12.18 24.31 7.07
CA LEU A 244 12.60 23.43 8.15
C LEU A 244 12.13 21.98 7.93
N ASP A 245 10.89 21.76 7.48
CA ASP A 245 10.32 20.43 7.28
C ASP A 245 11.04 19.68 6.14
N ALA A 246 11.36 20.36 5.05
CA ALA A 246 12.18 19.79 3.98
C ALA A 246 13.59 19.45 4.46
N CYS A 247 14.20 20.33 5.26
CA CYS A 247 15.53 20.08 5.81
C CYS A 247 15.56 18.88 6.77
N VAL A 248 14.55 18.75 7.62
CA VAL A 248 14.43 17.61 8.55
C VAL A 248 14.22 16.30 7.78
N ARG A 249 13.39 16.28 6.74
CA ARG A 249 13.18 15.08 5.91
C ARG A 249 14.47 14.61 5.22
N ASP A 250 15.23 15.55 4.67
CA ASP A 250 16.51 15.25 4.01
C ASP A 250 17.54 14.71 4.99
N LEU A 251 17.66 15.31 6.18
CA LEU A 251 18.57 14.82 7.21
C LEU A 251 18.09 13.48 7.82
N ALA A 252 16.78 13.27 7.96
CA ALA A 252 16.21 12.00 8.42
C ALA A 252 16.50 10.84 7.44
N THR A 253 16.57 11.13 6.14
CA THR A 253 16.94 10.15 5.09
C THR A 253 18.30 9.50 5.36
N LEU A 254 19.21 10.19 6.05
CA LEU A 254 20.52 9.63 6.42
C LEU A 254 20.42 8.61 7.55
N ASN A 255 19.59 8.88 8.57
CA ASN A 255 19.35 7.94 9.67
C ASN A 255 18.67 6.67 9.17
N GLU A 256 17.73 6.80 8.22
CA GLU A 256 17.05 5.66 7.61
C GLU A 256 17.98 4.80 6.73
N ASN A 257 19.15 5.33 6.39
CA ASN A 257 20.05 4.74 5.39
C ASN A 257 21.50 4.63 5.90
N GLU A 258 21.70 4.55 7.21
CA GLU A 258 23.00 4.27 7.83
C GLU A 258 23.64 2.98 7.30
N ALA A 259 22.81 1.97 7.03
CA ALA A 259 23.25 0.72 6.42
C ALA A 259 23.83 0.93 5.01
N GLY A 260 23.20 1.79 4.18
CA GLY A 260 23.71 2.10 2.85
C GLY A 260 24.99 2.93 2.86
N LEU A 261 25.14 3.85 3.82
CA LEU A 261 26.40 4.59 4.02
C LEU A 261 27.54 3.67 4.46
N ARG A 262 27.24 2.67 5.31
CA ARG A 262 28.19 1.64 5.72
C ARG A 262 28.60 0.75 4.54
N ASP A 263 27.64 0.32 3.72
CA ASP A 263 27.89 -0.48 2.53
C ASP A 263 28.76 0.28 1.52
N LEU A 264 28.54 1.58 1.34
CA LEU A 264 29.39 2.44 0.50
C LEU A 264 30.83 2.50 1.02
N ALA A 265 31.02 2.63 2.33
CA ALA A 265 32.35 2.60 2.94
C ALA A 265 33.03 1.23 2.77
N GLU A 266 32.29 0.13 2.90
CA GLU A 266 32.79 -1.24 2.68
C GLU A 266 33.13 -1.51 1.20
N MET A 267 32.47 -0.83 0.26
CA MET A 267 32.78 -0.87 -1.17
C MET A 267 33.97 0.02 -1.58
N GLY A 268 34.57 0.76 -0.64
CA GLY A 268 35.76 1.59 -0.87
C GLY A 268 35.49 3.10 -1.00
N PHE A 269 34.25 3.55 -0.88
CA PHE A 269 33.90 4.98 -0.81
C PHE A 269 34.04 5.46 0.64
N ALA A 270 35.27 5.70 1.07
CA ALA A 270 35.59 6.03 2.46
C ALA A 270 35.10 7.41 2.92
N ASP A 271 34.77 8.31 1.99
CA ASP A 271 34.29 9.66 2.30
C ASP A 271 32.83 9.67 2.75
N ALA A 272 32.61 9.38 4.03
CA ALA A 272 31.28 9.34 4.65
C ALA A 272 30.47 10.64 4.44
N LYS A 273 31.14 11.80 4.43
CA LYS A 273 30.49 13.10 4.20
C LYS A 273 30.03 13.29 2.75
N LEU A 274 30.87 12.90 1.78
CA LEU A 274 30.50 12.97 0.36
C LEU A 274 29.35 12.01 0.06
N ASN A 275 29.44 10.80 0.61
CA ASN A 275 28.39 9.78 0.51
C ASN A 275 27.07 10.31 1.08
N ALA A 276 27.09 10.94 2.26
CA ALA A 276 25.89 11.51 2.87
C ALA A 276 25.27 12.64 2.03
N LYS A 277 26.08 13.57 1.50
CA LYS A 277 25.59 14.65 0.62
C LYS A 277 24.97 14.08 -0.67
N LEU A 278 25.61 13.09 -1.29
CA LEU A 278 25.09 12.43 -2.49
C LEU A 278 23.87 11.55 -2.19
N LEU A 279 23.75 10.99 -0.98
CA LEU A 279 22.58 10.23 -0.56
C LEU A 279 21.36 11.14 -0.39
N ILE A 280 21.54 12.30 0.25
CA ILE A 280 20.51 13.34 0.34
C ILE A 280 20.12 13.83 -1.05
N LYS A 281 21.11 14.11 -1.91
CA LYS A 281 20.90 14.53 -3.30
C LYS A 281 20.04 13.54 -4.09
N ASN A 282 20.24 12.25 -3.84
CA ASN A 282 19.54 11.15 -4.51
C ASN A 282 18.31 10.62 -3.74
N GLY A 283 17.83 11.34 -2.72
CA GLY A 283 16.62 10.96 -1.97
C GLY A 283 16.72 9.59 -1.29
N GLY A 284 17.91 9.23 -0.79
CA GLY A 284 18.15 7.94 -0.15
C GLY A 284 18.46 6.78 -1.12
N SER A 285 18.59 7.03 -2.42
CA SER A 285 18.92 5.96 -3.37
C SER A 285 20.43 5.65 -3.37
N GLY A 286 20.85 4.69 -2.55
CA GLY A 286 22.25 4.23 -2.51
C GLY A 286 22.80 3.72 -3.86
N LYS A 287 21.93 3.26 -4.77
CA LYS A 287 22.30 2.88 -6.14
C LYS A 287 22.66 4.09 -7.00
N ASN A 288 21.88 5.16 -6.90
CA ASN A 288 22.15 6.39 -7.66
C ASN A 288 23.36 7.10 -7.07
N THR A 289 23.49 7.11 -5.74
CA THR A 289 24.67 7.61 -5.02
C THR A 289 25.94 6.87 -5.44
N GLY A 290 25.91 5.53 -5.51
CA GLY A 290 27.03 4.76 -6.04
C GLY A 290 27.30 5.00 -7.53
N GLY A 291 26.27 5.34 -8.31
CA GLY A 291 26.42 5.76 -9.71
C GLY A 291 27.14 7.10 -9.85
N ASP A 292 26.75 8.10 -9.04
CA ASP A 292 27.40 9.42 -9.01
C ASP A 292 28.86 9.30 -8.56
N LEU A 293 29.14 8.50 -7.53
CA LEU A 293 30.50 8.26 -7.03
C LEU A 293 31.43 7.52 -8.02
N LEU A 294 30.86 6.82 -9.01
CA LEU A 294 31.62 6.14 -10.07
C LEU A 294 31.72 6.97 -11.35
N GLY A 295 30.92 8.05 -11.46
CA GLY A 295 30.92 8.98 -12.58
C GLY A 295 31.80 10.21 -12.37
N GLU A 296 32.28 10.42 -11.14
CA GLU A 296 33.25 11.45 -10.75
C GLU A 296 34.71 10.97 -10.83
#